data_AF-A0A820QY64-F1
#
_entry.id   AF-A0A820QY64-F1
#
_cell.length_a   1.000
_cell.length_b   1.000
_cell.length_c   1.000
_cell.angle_alpha   90.00
_cell.angle_beta   90.00
_cell.angle_gamma   90.00
#
_symmetry.space_group_name_H-M   'P 1'
#
loop_
_entity.id
_entity.type
_entity.pdbx_description
1 polymer ?
#
loop_
_entity_poly.entity_id
_entity_poly.type
_entity_poly.pdbx_seq_one_letter_code
_entity_poly.pdbx_strand_id
1 'polypeptide(L)'
;MSASLVGDEWRWLASCLGMTNIRIEAIEHDCHNDAPYYMLLTWFKRVPRSSDKFLTLTQALVSINRWDLAQELQTIKDEQRHEQRTLSKEQQLKLFRTPFNRICQRDECIRIWKQLAK
;
A
#
# COMPACT_ATOMS: atom_id res chain seq x y z
N MET A 1 -7.39 15.50 -8.84
CA MET A 1 -8.20 15.36 -7.62
C MET A 1 -7.49 14.31 -6.79
N SER A 2 -6.96 14.66 -5.63
CA SER A 2 -6.26 13.71 -4.75
C SER A 2 -7.32 12.80 -4.11
N ALA A 3 -7.34 11.52 -4.52
CA ALA A 3 -8.22 10.53 -3.92
C ALA A 3 -7.61 10.07 -2.60
N SER A 4 -8.34 10.25 -1.49
CA SER A 4 -7.92 9.74 -0.19
C SER A 4 -9.05 8.99 0.51
N LEU A 5 -8.68 8.13 1.46
CA LEU A 5 -9.65 7.42 2.31
C LEU A 5 -10.19 8.41 3.33
N VAL A 6 -11.46 8.80 3.21
CA VAL A 6 -12.07 9.84 4.06
C VAL A 6 -13.03 9.20 5.06
N GLY A 7 -13.09 9.73 6.28
CA GLY A 7 -14.05 9.30 7.29
C GLY A 7 -13.86 7.83 7.72
N ASP A 8 -14.94 7.04 7.70
CA ASP A 8 -14.93 5.64 8.14
C ASP A 8 -14.53 4.62 7.04
N GLU A 9 -14.26 5.07 5.82
CA GLU A 9 -13.93 4.18 4.68
C GLU A 9 -12.70 3.32 4.94
N TRP A 10 -11.72 3.85 5.67
CA TRP A 10 -10.52 3.09 6.04
C TRP A 10 -10.83 1.95 7.02
N ARG A 11 -11.91 2.04 7.82
CA ARG A 11 -12.35 0.96 8.74
C ARG A 11 -12.98 -0.18 7.96
N TRP A 12 -13.76 0.16 6.94
CA TRP A 12 -14.32 -0.84 6.03
C TRP A 12 -13.21 -1.52 5.24
N LEU A 13 -12.25 -0.75 4.73
CA LEU A 13 -11.06 -1.30 4.08
C LEU A 13 -10.30 -2.24 5.01
N ALA A 14 -10.06 -1.83 6.26
CA ALA A 14 -9.39 -2.65 7.27
C ALA A 14 -10.11 -3.99 7.50
N SER A 15 -11.43 -3.95 7.56
CA SER A 15 -12.28 -5.13 7.73
C SER A 15 -12.20 -6.06 6.51
N CYS A 16 -12.25 -5.51 5.29
CA CYS A 16 -12.05 -6.27 4.04
C CYS A 16 -10.64 -6.89 3.95
N LEU A 17 -9.63 -6.23 4.52
CA LEU A 17 -8.27 -6.73 4.62
C LEU A 17 -8.07 -7.75 5.76
N GLY A 18 -9.13 -8.11 6.48
CA GLY A 18 -9.14 -9.11 7.53
C GLY A 18 -8.52 -8.65 8.86
N MET A 19 -8.44 -7.35 9.11
CA MET A 19 -8.05 -6.86 10.44
C MET A 19 -9.20 -7.00 11.44
N THR A 20 -8.84 -7.32 12.68
CA THR A 20 -9.81 -7.48 13.77
C THR A 20 -10.31 -6.12 14.26
N ASN A 21 -11.57 -6.05 14.70
CA ASN A 21 -12.15 -4.82 15.25
C ASN A 21 -11.32 -4.22 16.39
N ILE A 22 -10.81 -5.06 17.30
CA ILE A 22 -9.91 -4.62 18.38
C ILE A 22 -8.70 -3.87 17.84
N ARG A 23 -8.14 -4.30 16.71
CA ARG A 23 -6.98 -3.66 16.10
C ARG A 23 -7.36 -2.36 15.39
N ILE A 24 -8.54 -2.32 14.77
CA ILE A 24 -9.08 -1.12 14.11
C ILE A 24 -9.31 -0.03 15.15
N GLU A 25 -9.97 -0.36 16.26
CA GLU A 25 -10.22 0.57 17.39
C GLU A 25 -8.92 1.09 18.00
N ALA A 26 -7.93 0.22 18.22
CA ALA A 26 -6.62 0.65 18.71
C ALA A 26 -5.93 1.65 17.77
N ILE A 27 -6.00 1.43 16.45
CA ILE A 27 -5.39 2.33 15.47
C ILE A 27 -6.12 3.68 15.42
N GLU A 28 -7.46 3.67 15.49
CA GLU A 28 -8.27 4.88 15.55
C GLU A 28 -7.91 5.72 16.78
N HIS A 29 -7.85 5.08 17.94
CA HIS A 29 -7.53 5.72 19.21
C HIS A 29 -6.10 6.27 19.24
N ASP A 30 -5.12 5.53 18.73
CA ASP A 30 -3.71 5.90 18.88
C ASP A 30 -3.19 6.82 17.77
N CYS A 31 -3.81 6.80 16.58
CA CYS A 31 -3.27 7.44 15.37
C CYS A 31 -4.19 8.52 14.76
N HIS A 32 -5.44 8.63 15.18
CA HIS A 32 -6.42 9.65 14.75
C HIS A 32 -6.36 9.95 13.24
N ASN A 33 -5.82 11.10 12.84
CA ASN A 33 -5.74 11.56 11.44
C ASN A 33 -4.83 10.67 10.57
N ASP A 34 -3.86 10.00 11.16
CA ASP A 34 -2.96 9.07 10.45
C ASP A 34 -3.48 7.63 10.48
N ALA A 35 -4.66 7.37 11.04
CA ALA A 35 -5.23 6.02 11.16
C ALA A 35 -5.26 5.23 9.83
N PRO A 36 -5.66 5.80 8.67
CA PRO A 36 -5.62 5.08 7.40
C PRO A 36 -4.21 4.61 7.01
N TYR A 37 -3.20 5.44 7.27
CA TYR A 37 -1.80 5.10 7.01
C TYR A 37 -1.31 3.98 7.93
N TYR A 38 -1.56 4.09 9.24
CA TYR A 38 -1.14 3.08 10.21
C TYR A 38 -1.89 1.76 10.06
N MET A 39 -3.14 1.80 9.59
CA MET A 39 -3.93 0.65 9.19
C MET A 39 -3.25 -0.11 8.05
N LEU A 40 -2.92 0.57 6.94
CA LEU A 40 -2.24 -0.05 5.79
C LEU A 40 -0.86 -0.58 6.17
N LEU A 41 -0.10 0.17 6.98
CA LEU A 41 1.21 -0.25 7.48
C LEU A 41 1.11 -1.50 8.36
N THR A 42 0.10 -1.56 9.24
CA THR A 42 -0.15 -2.71 10.11
C THR A 42 -0.52 -3.94 9.29
N TRP A 43 -1.44 -3.81 8.34
CA TRP A 43 -1.81 -4.88 7.44
C TRP A 43 -0.60 -5.40 6.66
N PHE A 44 0.16 -4.49 6.05
CA PHE A 44 1.33 -4.86 5.26
C PHE A 44 2.36 -5.70 6.02
N LYS A 45 2.64 -5.32 7.27
CA LYS A 45 3.57 -6.04 8.15
C LYS A 45 3.10 -7.45 8.48
N ARG A 46 1.80 -7.72 8.44
CA ARG A 46 1.21 -9.04 8.77
C ARG A 46 1.11 -9.96 7.55
N VAL A 47 0.97 -9.40 6.35
CA VAL A 47 0.80 -10.21 5.14
C VAL A 47 2.11 -10.92 4.75
N PRO A 48 2.08 -12.25 4.52
CA PRO A 48 3.26 -13.01 4.12
C PRO A 48 3.98 -12.42 2.90
N ARG A 49 5.30 -12.60 2.85
CA ARG A 49 6.12 -12.09 1.75
C ARG A 49 5.78 -12.70 0.39
N SER A 50 5.22 -13.91 0.36
CA SER A 50 4.80 -14.65 -0.83
C SER A 50 3.43 -14.23 -1.36
N SER A 51 2.63 -13.52 -0.56
CA SER A 51 1.29 -13.10 -0.95
C SER A 51 1.33 -11.90 -1.90
N ASP A 52 0.40 -11.90 -2.87
CA ASP A 52 0.17 -10.78 -3.78
C ASP A 52 -0.62 -9.67 -3.08
N LYS A 53 0.14 -8.82 -2.38
CA LYS A 53 -0.42 -7.68 -1.62
C LYS A 53 -1.16 -6.70 -2.51
N PHE A 54 -0.68 -6.53 -3.74
CA PHE A 54 -1.30 -5.63 -4.70
C PHE A 54 -2.70 -6.13 -5.03
N LEU A 55 -2.82 -7.40 -5.43
CA LEU A 55 -4.12 -7.98 -5.77
C LEU A 55 -5.10 -7.93 -4.60
N THR A 56 -4.66 -8.29 -3.40
CA THR A 56 -5.51 -8.24 -2.20
C THR A 56 -6.00 -6.83 -1.89
N LEU A 57 -5.12 -5.82 -1.99
CA LEU A 57 -5.51 -4.43 -1.74
C LEU A 57 -6.46 -3.90 -2.81
N THR A 58 -6.17 -4.15 -4.09
CA THR A 58 -7.04 -3.76 -5.21
C THR A 58 -8.43 -4.37 -5.04
N GLN A 59 -8.52 -5.67 -4.70
CA GLN A 59 -9.80 -6.33 -4.46
C GLN A 59 -10.56 -5.73 -3.27
N ALA A 60 -9.86 -5.39 -2.19
CA ALA A 60 -10.48 -4.76 -1.03
C ALA A 60 -10.99 -3.34 -1.34
N LEU A 61 -10.23 -2.53 -2.10
CA LEU A 61 -10.63 -1.21 -2.56
C LEU A 61 -11.86 -1.27 -3.48
N VAL A 62 -11.87 -2.22 -4.41
CA VAL A 62 -13.04 -2.50 -5.25
C VAL A 62 -14.26 -2.87 -4.41
N SER A 63 -14.07 -3.67 -3.36
CA SER A 63 -15.16 -4.11 -2.48
C SER A 63 -15.80 -2.98 -1.68
N ILE A 64 -15.05 -1.91 -1.39
CA ILE A 64 -15.57 -0.69 -0.74
C ILE A 64 -15.99 0.40 -1.74
N ASN A 65 -16.16 0.05 -3.03
CA ASN A 65 -16.49 0.96 -4.13
C ASN A 65 -15.48 2.09 -4.39
N ARG A 66 -14.24 1.95 -3.91
CA ARG A 66 -13.13 2.89 -4.18
C ARG A 66 -12.35 2.49 -5.43
N TRP A 67 -13.07 2.46 -6.55
CA TRP A 67 -12.52 2.13 -7.87
C TRP A 67 -11.49 3.15 -8.34
N ASP A 68 -11.66 4.41 -7.93
CA ASP A 68 -10.72 5.51 -8.14
C ASP A 68 -9.33 5.16 -7.59
N LEU A 69 -9.26 4.75 -6.33
CA LEU A 69 -8.00 4.35 -5.68
C LEU A 69 -7.44 3.06 -6.29
N ALA A 70 -8.30 2.13 -6.66
CA ALA A 70 -7.88 0.89 -7.31
C ALA A 70 -7.23 1.15 -8.69
N GLN A 71 -7.79 2.09 -9.46
CA GLN A 71 -7.24 2.52 -10.75
C GLN A 71 -5.92 3.29 -10.56
N GLU A 72 -5.86 4.21 -9.60
CA GLU A 72 -4.63 4.94 -9.30
C GLU A 72 -3.50 3.98 -8.91
N LEU A 73 -3.81 2.99 -8.07
CA LEU A 73 -2.87 1.94 -7.68
C LEU A 73 -2.37 1.13 -8.91
N GLN A 74 -3.25 0.84 -9.86
CA GLN A 74 -2.90 0.13 -11.10
C GLN A 74 -2.02 0.96 -12.04
N THR A 75 -2.34 2.24 -12.23
CA THR A 75 -1.51 3.18 -13.01
C THR A 75 -0.10 3.24 -12.46
N ILE A 76 0.05 3.39 -11.14
CA ILE A 76 1.36 3.45 -10.47
C ILE A 76 2.14 2.14 -10.66
N LYS A 77 1.48 0.98 -10.59
CA LYS A 77 2.13 -0.31 -10.84
C LYS A 77 2.63 -0.42 -12.28
N ASP A 78 1.86 0.07 -13.25
CA ASP A 78 2.23 0.03 -14.65
C ASP A 78 3.37 1.01 -14.97
N GLU A 79 3.38 2.20 -14.35
CA GLU A 79 4.49 3.15 -14.39
C GLU A 79 5.78 2.52 -13.85
N GLN A 80 5.74 1.87 -12.68
CA GLN A 80 6.89 1.17 -12.11
C GLN A 80 7.40 0.04 -13.02
N ARG A 81 6.49 -0.70 -13.66
CA ARG A 81 6.86 -1.75 -14.62
C ARG A 81 7.52 -1.15 -15.86
N HIS A 82 7.08 0.03 -16.29
CA HIS A 82 7.66 0.74 -17.41
C HIS A 82 9.05 1.26 -17.09
N GLU A 83 9.24 1.88 -15.93
CA GLU A 83 10.54 2.33 -15.43
C GLU A 83 11.54 1.17 -15.32
N GLN A 84 11.12 0.02 -14.77
CA GLN A 84 11.98 -1.16 -14.70
C GLN A 84 12.44 -1.69 -16.07
N ARG A 85 11.65 -1.45 -17.13
CA ARG A 85 11.98 -1.86 -18.51
C ARG A 85 12.88 -0.87 -19.22
N THR A 86 12.85 0.40 -18.84
CA THR A 86 13.65 1.47 -19.46
C THR A 86 15.00 1.68 -18.77
N LEU A 87 15.21 1.11 -17.57
CA LEU A 87 16.50 1.16 -16.87
C LEU A 87 17.60 0.37 -17.60
N SER A 88 18.72 1.06 -17.87
CA SER A 88 19.92 0.50 -18.49
C SER A 88 20.65 -0.49 -17.56
N LYS A 89 21.45 -1.41 -18.13
CA LYS A 89 22.23 -2.44 -17.40
C LYS A 89 23.11 -1.86 -16.27
N GLU A 90 23.59 -0.63 -16.41
CA GLU A 90 24.39 0.05 -15.37
C GLU A 90 23.57 0.52 -14.16
N GLN A 91 22.33 0.95 -14.39
CA GLN A 91 21.41 1.33 -13.30
C GLN A 91 20.92 0.09 -12.55
N GLN A 92 20.71 -1.02 -13.26
CA GLN A 92 20.43 -2.32 -12.66
C GLN A 92 21.57 -2.74 -11.70
N LEU A 93 22.85 -2.57 -12.09
CA LEU A 93 23.99 -2.94 -11.25
C LEU A 93 24.08 -2.17 -9.92
N LYS A 94 23.64 -0.89 -9.89
CA LYS A 94 23.58 -0.08 -8.65
C LYS A 94 22.49 -0.57 -7.69
N LEU A 95 21.38 -1.13 -8.20
CA LEU A 95 20.32 -1.71 -7.37
C LEU A 95 20.72 -3.04 -6.71
N PHE A 96 21.60 -3.82 -7.34
CA PHE A 96 21.94 -5.18 -6.88
C PHE A 96 23.04 -5.27 -5.81
N ARG A 97 23.79 -4.20 -5.52
CA ARG A 97 24.99 -4.26 -4.65
C ARG A 97 24.77 -4.06 -3.15
N THR A 98 23.59 -3.64 -2.69
CA THR A 98 23.32 -3.51 -1.25
C THR A 98 22.30 -4.56 -0.80
N PRO A 99 22.69 -5.55 0.03
CA PRO A 99 21.77 -6.48 0.67
C PRO A 99 20.67 -5.77 1.47
N PHE A 100 20.94 -4.55 1.95
CA PHE A 100 19.97 -3.67 2.59
C PHE A 100 18.82 -3.22 1.66
N ASN A 101 19.07 -3.09 0.35
CA ASN A 101 18.04 -2.73 -0.63
C ASN A 101 17.07 -3.88 -0.95
N ARG A 102 17.44 -5.15 -0.73
CA ARG A 102 16.51 -6.28 -0.91
C ARG A 102 15.40 -6.33 0.14
N ILE A 103 15.61 -5.70 1.30
CA ILE A 103 14.62 -5.64 2.37
C ILE A 103 13.81 -4.33 2.25
N CYS A 104 14.42 -3.23 1.80
CA CYS A 104 13.77 -1.92 1.70
C CYS A 104 13.12 -1.57 0.34
N GLN A 105 13.38 -2.28 -0.77
CA GLN A 105 12.65 -2.05 -2.04
C GLN A 105 11.23 -2.64 -2.06
N ARG A 106 10.80 -3.29 -0.98
CA ARG A 106 9.39 -3.62 -0.77
C ARG A 106 8.63 -2.51 -0.04
N ASP A 107 9.31 -1.47 0.47
CA ASP A 107 8.72 -0.37 1.24
C ASP A 107 8.34 0.86 0.38
N GLU A 108 8.57 0.84 -0.94
CA GLU A 108 8.18 1.96 -1.82
C GLU A 108 6.66 2.07 -1.97
N CYS A 109 5.95 0.95 -1.79
CA CYS A 109 4.49 0.93 -1.61
C CYS A 109 4.05 1.71 -0.34
N ILE A 110 4.86 1.75 0.72
CA ILE A 110 4.53 2.51 1.96
C ILE A 110 4.64 4.02 1.71
N ARG A 111 5.60 4.47 0.87
CA ARG A 111 5.65 5.87 0.41
C ARG A 111 4.42 6.23 -0.44
N ILE A 112 3.96 5.31 -1.28
CA ILE A 112 2.74 5.46 -2.10
C ILE A 112 1.50 5.50 -1.21
N TRP A 113 1.45 4.68 -0.14
CA TRP A 113 0.33 4.71 0.82
C TRP A 113 0.29 5.98 1.66
N LYS A 114 1.43 6.64 1.93
CA LYS A 114 1.43 8.00 2.50
C LYS A 114 0.81 9.06 1.58
N GLN A 115 0.80 8.84 0.25
CA GLN A 115 0.13 9.73 -0.69
C GLN A 115 -1.37 9.45 -0.76
N LEU A 116 -1.79 8.18 -0.71
CA LEU A 116 -3.21 7.79 -0.71
C LEU A 116 -3.92 8.03 0.63
N ALA A 117 -3.19 8.12 1.73
CA ALA A 117 -3.74 8.36 3.08
C ALA A 117 -3.75 9.85 3.49
N LYS A 118 -3.49 10.78 2.56
CA LYS A 118 -3.36 12.22 2.83
C LYS A 118 -4.62 13.02 2.59
#